data_AF-A0A183MAL7-F1
#
_entry.id   AF-A0A183MAL7-F1
#
_cell.length_a   1.000
_cell.length_b   1.000
_cell.length_c   1.000
_cell.angle_alpha   90.00
_cell.angle_beta   90.00
_cell.angle_gamma   90.00
#
_symmetry.space_group_name_H-M   'P 1'
#
loop_
_entity.id
_entity.type
_entity.pdbx_description
1 polymer ?
#
loop_
_entity_poly.entity_id
_entity_poly.type
_entity_poly.pdbx_seq_one_letter_code
_entity_poly.pdbx_strand_id
1 'polypeptide(L)'
;SDILPHATSTRIIAGFWWFFTLIVISSYTANLAAFLTVARMVAPIENAEDLAKQTKIKYGSIQGGSTTAFFEESNFSTYKRMWQFMSSQKGLLMNNTVEAIKRVKREEYAFLLESTMNEYYTQRDCELMQVGGLLDSKGYGIGLPEGEKIV
;
A
#
# COMPACT_ATOMS: atom_id res chain seq x y z
N SER A 1 40.95 -36.91 14.73
CA SER A 1 40.41 -38.22 15.14
C SER A 1 38.91 -38.17 15.02
N ASP A 2 38.35 -38.69 13.93
CA ASP A 2 36.90 -38.84 13.77
C ASP A 2 36.41 -39.86 14.80
N ILE A 3 35.76 -39.36 15.86
CA ILE A 3 35.15 -40.17 16.90
C ILE A 3 33.81 -40.68 16.37
N LEU A 4 33.86 -41.75 15.57
CA LEU A 4 32.67 -42.53 15.26
C LEU A 4 32.43 -43.52 16.41
N PRO A 5 31.22 -43.53 17.02
CA PRO A 5 30.89 -44.47 18.08
C PRO A 5 31.06 -45.93 17.60
N HIS A 6 31.88 -46.69 18.33
CA HIS A 6 32.22 -48.08 17.99
C HIS A 6 31.10 -49.07 18.33
N ALA A 7 30.22 -48.76 19.30
CA ALA A 7 29.11 -49.61 19.73
C ALA A 7 27.83 -49.36 18.90
N THR A 8 27.11 -50.43 18.56
CA THR A 8 25.85 -50.38 17.77
C THR A 8 24.75 -49.58 18.44
N SER A 9 24.62 -49.67 19.77
CA SER A 9 23.66 -48.88 20.57
C SER A 9 23.89 -47.37 20.46
N THR A 10 25.15 -46.94 20.50
CA THR A 10 25.52 -45.52 20.38
C THR A 10 25.28 -44.96 18.98
N ARG A 11 25.29 -45.80 17.94
CA ARG A 11 24.95 -45.38 16.56
C ARG A 11 23.44 -45.13 16.38
N ILE A 12 22.59 -45.92 17.03
CA ILE A 12 21.13 -45.74 16.99
C ILE A 12 20.74 -44.41 17.66
N ILE A 13 21.33 -44.11 18.82
CA ILE A 13 21.11 -42.84 19.54
C ILE A 13 21.62 -41.66 18.71
N ALA A 14 22.80 -41.77 18.10
CA ALA A 14 23.34 -40.73 17.21
C ALA A 14 22.45 -40.51 15.98
N GLY A 15 21.87 -41.57 15.40
CA GLY A 15 20.93 -41.48 14.29
C GLY A 15 19.63 -40.77 14.67
N PHE A 16 19.06 -41.10 15.84
CA PHE A 16 17.87 -40.42 16.36
C PHE A 16 18.15 -38.94 16.65
N TRP A 17 19.31 -38.63 17.23
CA TRP A 17 19.76 -37.26 17.46
C TRP A 17 19.94 -36.49 16.15
N TRP A 18 20.56 -37.09 15.13
CA TRP A 18 20.70 -36.50 13.80
C TRP A 18 19.34 -36.25 13.15
N PHE A 19 18.41 -37.19 13.26
CA PHE A 19 17.07 -37.03 12.73
C PHE A 19 16.28 -35.93 13.46
N PHE A 20 16.38 -35.89 14.79
CA PHE A 20 15.76 -34.84 15.60
C PHE A 20 16.31 -33.46 15.26
N THR A 21 17.63 -33.31 15.19
CA THR A 21 18.28 -32.04 14.81
C THR A 21 17.90 -31.60 13.40
N LEU A 22 17.81 -32.52 12.43
CA LEU A 22 17.31 -32.21 11.08
C LEU A 22 15.86 -31.70 11.10
N ILE A 23 14.97 -32.30 11.87
CA ILE A 23 13.57 -31.83 11.99
C ILE A 23 13.50 -30.42 12.59
N VAL A 24 14.30 -30.15 13.63
CA VAL A 24 14.35 -28.83 14.28
C VAL A 24 14.87 -27.77 13.31
N ILE A 25 15.97 -28.04 12.59
CA ILE A 25 16.55 -27.11 11.61
C ILE A 25 15.58 -26.89 10.44
N SER A 26 14.94 -27.95 9.93
CA SER A 26 13.96 -27.85 8.85
C SER A 26 12.75 -27.00 9.26
N SER A 27 12.23 -27.19 10.48
CA SER A 27 11.08 -26.43 10.99
C SER A 27 11.43 -24.96 11.21
N TYR A 28 12.63 -24.68 11.73
CA TYR A 28 13.14 -23.31 11.88
C TYR A 28 13.35 -22.64 10.51
N THR A 29 13.97 -23.35 9.57
CA THR A 29 14.20 -22.85 8.20
C THR A 29 12.87 -22.60 7.48
N ALA A 30 11.87 -23.47 7.67
CA ALA A 30 10.53 -23.29 7.09
C ALA A 30 9.80 -22.07 7.68
N ASN A 31 9.83 -21.89 9.01
CA ASN A 31 9.21 -20.72 9.65
C ASN A 31 9.92 -19.41 9.25
N LEU A 32 11.24 -19.42 9.14
CA LEU A 32 12.03 -18.28 8.67
C LEU A 32 11.73 -17.95 7.21
N ALA A 33 11.71 -18.96 6.33
CA ALA A 33 11.38 -18.80 4.92
C ALA A 33 9.93 -18.29 4.76
N ALA A 34 8.98 -18.83 5.53
CA ALA A 34 7.60 -18.35 5.55
C ALA A 34 7.54 -16.86 5.91
N PHE A 35 8.21 -16.44 6.98
CA PHE A 35 8.26 -15.02 7.35
C PHE A 35 8.90 -14.14 6.27
N LEU A 36 10.02 -14.58 5.67
CA LEU A 36 10.72 -13.86 4.60
C LEU A 36 9.88 -13.72 3.33
N THR A 37 9.02 -14.70 3.02
CA THR A 37 8.10 -14.63 1.89
C THR A 37 6.86 -13.77 2.17
N VAL A 38 6.35 -13.79 3.42
CA VAL A 38 5.20 -12.96 3.84
C VAL A 38 5.53 -11.47 3.80
N ALA A 39 6.76 -11.09 4.14
CA ALA A 39 7.20 -9.69 4.08
C ALA A 39 7.20 -9.08 2.65
N ARG A 40 7.09 -9.90 1.59
CA ARG A 40 7.20 -9.45 0.20
C ARG A 40 5.89 -9.44 -0.59
N MET A 41 4.77 -9.97 -0.07
CA MET A 41 3.58 -10.23 -0.90
C MET A 41 2.28 -9.56 -0.47
N VAL A 42 2.26 -8.74 0.58
CA VAL A 42 1.02 -8.06 1.00
C VAL A 42 1.24 -6.56 0.96
N ALA A 43 0.75 -5.90 -0.09
CA ALA A 43 0.47 -4.48 -0.01
C ALA A 43 -0.54 -4.31 1.14
N PRO A 44 -0.25 -3.51 2.19
CA PRO A 44 -1.10 -3.42 3.37
C PRO A 44 -2.50 -2.87 3.08
N ILE A 45 -2.71 -2.34 1.87
CA ILE A 45 -3.97 -1.81 1.37
C ILE A 45 -4.14 -2.32 -0.06
N GLU A 46 -5.30 -2.88 -0.38
CA GLU A 46 -5.67 -3.23 -1.75
C GLU A 46 -6.65 -2.22 -2.35
N ASN A 47 -7.55 -1.63 -1.54
CA ASN A 47 -8.63 -0.76 -2.00
C ASN A 47 -8.90 0.44 -1.07
N ALA A 48 -9.69 1.40 -1.57
CA ALA A 48 -10.10 2.60 -0.82
C ALA A 48 -10.93 2.26 0.44
N GLU A 49 -11.70 1.17 0.43
CA GLU A 49 -12.43 0.70 1.61
C GLU A 49 -11.50 0.33 2.76
N ASP A 50 -10.34 -0.26 2.47
CA ASP A 50 -9.40 -0.66 3.51
C ASP A 50 -8.70 0.56 4.10
N LEU A 51 -8.39 1.56 3.27
CA LEU A 51 -7.97 2.90 3.71
C LEU A 51 -9.00 3.56 4.63
N ALA A 52 -10.30 3.42 4.34
CA ALA A 52 -11.37 4.00 5.14
C ALA A 52 -11.59 3.29 6.51
N LYS A 53 -11.25 2.00 6.60
CA LYS A 53 -11.37 1.21 7.83
C LYS A 53 -10.22 1.46 8.80
N GLN A 54 -9.01 1.67 8.28
CA GLN A 54 -7.80 1.85 9.08
C GLN A 54 -7.45 3.33 9.28
N THR A 55 -6.71 3.63 10.34
CA THR A 55 -6.28 5.00 10.68
C THR A 55 -4.76 5.17 10.73
N LYS A 56 -3.99 4.10 10.45
CA LYS A 56 -2.52 4.12 10.50
C LYS A 56 -1.95 4.92 9.33
N ILE A 57 -2.35 4.57 8.11
CA ILE A 57 -1.91 5.26 6.89
C ILE A 57 -2.83 6.47 6.67
N LYS A 58 -2.23 7.66 6.67
CA LYS A 58 -2.94 8.91 6.42
C LYS A 58 -3.23 9.05 4.93
N TYR A 59 -4.29 9.75 4.56
CA TYR A 59 -4.59 9.99 3.15
C TYR A 59 -5.19 11.37 2.90
N GLY A 60 -5.04 11.86 1.68
CA GLY A 60 -5.59 13.16 1.29
C GLY A 60 -5.46 13.43 -0.21
N SER A 61 -5.95 14.61 -0.61
CA SER A 61 -5.96 15.10 -1.99
C SER A 61 -5.56 16.58 -2.05
N ILE A 62 -5.55 17.17 -3.25
CA ILE A 62 -5.25 18.61 -3.43
C ILE A 62 -6.38 19.46 -2.88
N GLN A 63 -6.06 20.40 -2.00
CA GLN A 63 -7.02 21.36 -1.46
C GLN A 63 -7.74 22.13 -2.57
N GLY A 64 -9.07 22.08 -2.59
CA GLY A 64 -9.88 22.73 -3.63
C GLY A 64 -9.85 22.04 -5.00
N GLY A 65 -9.29 20.83 -5.09
CA GLY A 65 -9.29 20.03 -6.31
C GLY A 65 -10.62 19.32 -6.56
N SER A 66 -10.83 18.90 -7.82
CA SER A 66 -11.98 18.09 -8.27
C SER A 66 -12.15 16.81 -7.44
N THR A 67 -11.03 16.17 -7.07
CA THR A 67 -11.00 14.96 -6.24
C THR A 67 -11.52 15.23 -4.82
N THR A 68 -11.17 16.37 -4.22
CA THR A 68 -11.66 16.73 -2.88
C THR A 68 -13.15 17.00 -2.88
N ALA A 69 -13.63 17.77 -3.87
CA ALA A 69 -15.06 18.05 -4.05
C ALA A 69 -15.87 16.75 -4.27
N PHE A 70 -15.29 15.77 -4.98
CA PHE A 70 -15.93 14.45 -5.16
C PHE A 70 -16.17 13.73 -3.82
N PHE A 71 -15.20 13.72 -2.92
CA PHE A 71 -15.37 13.09 -1.61
C PHE A 71 -16.37 13.83 -0.72
N GLU A 72 -16.45 15.16 -0.87
CA GLU A 72 -17.42 16.01 -0.18
C GLU A 72 -18.86 15.76 -0.64
N GLU A 73 -19.10 15.69 -1.96
CA GLU A 73 -20.43 15.53 -2.56
C GLU A 73 -20.87 14.06 -2.66
N SER A 74 -19.94 13.11 -2.56
CA SER A 74 -20.24 11.68 -2.72
C SER A 74 -21.36 11.20 -1.79
N ASN A 75 -22.29 10.42 -2.34
CA ASN A 75 -23.38 9.78 -1.58
C ASN A 75 -22.99 8.44 -0.93
N PHE A 76 -21.83 7.89 -1.24
CA PHE A 76 -21.39 6.61 -0.70
C PHE A 76 -20.86 6.74 0.73
N SER A 77 -21.30 5.86 1.64
CA SER A 77 -21.00 5.94 3.07
C SER A 77 -19.49 5.86 3.37
N THR A 78 -18.76 5.00 2.66
CA THR A 78 -17.30 4.88 2.78
C THR A 78 -16.59 6.19 2.41
N TYR A 79 -16.97 6.81 1.29
CA TYR A 79 -16.34 8.05 0.82
C TYR A 79 -16.70 9.26 1.68
N LYS A 80 -17.94 9.34 2.20
CA LYS A 80 -18.31 10.35 3.21
C LYS A 80 -17.47 10.23 4.48
N ARG A 81 -17.21 9.01 4.95
CA ARG A 81 -16.33 8.76 6.10
C ARG A 81 -14.89 9.18 5.81
N MET A 82 -14.39 8.89 4.61
CA MET A 82 -13.07 9.35 4.17
C MET A 82 -12.98 10.87 4.12
N TRP A 83 -14.03 11.54 3.63
CA TRP A 83 -14.12 13.00 3.63
C TRP A 83 -14.10 13.58 5.05
N GLN A 84 -14.91 13.03 5.95
CA GLN A 84 -14.92 13.45 7.36
C GLN A 84 -13.53 13.32 7.99
N PHE A 85 -12.82 12.23 7.70
CA PHE A 85 -11.43 12.05 8.14
C PHE A 85 -10.50 13.12 7.55
N MET A 86 -10.53 13.34 6.24
CA MET A 86 -9.71 14.35 5.54
C MET A 86 -10.00 15.78 6.03
N SER A 87 -11.27 16.12 6.26
CA SER A 87 -11.69 17.45 6.72
C SER A 87 -11.43 17.67 8.21
N SER A 88 -11.43 16.62 9.03
CA SER A 88 -11.22 16.73 10.48
C SER A 88 -9.75 17.01 10.85
N GLN A 89 -8.80 16.54 10.06
CA GLN A 89 -7.36 16.69 10.32
C GLN A 89 -6.73 17.77 9.43
N LYS A 90 -6.23 18.83 10.06
CA LYS A 90 -5.48 19.87 9.35
C LYS A 90 -4.17 19.30 8.79
N GLY A 91 -3.88 19.60 7.53
CA GLY A 91 -2.66 19.20 6.85
C GLY A 91 -2.70 17.82 6.19
N LEU A 92 -3.87 17.17 6.04
CA LEU A 92 -4.03 16.03 5.14
C LEU A 92 -4.23 16.46 3.68
N LEU A 93 -4.87 17.61 3.46
CA LEU A 93 -5.00 18.20 2.14
C LEU A 93 -3.72 18.96 1.77
N MET A 94 -3.24 18.75 0.56
CA MET A 94 -1.99 19.34 0.05
C MET A 94 -2.30 20.52 -0.87
N ASN A 95 -1.45 21.54 -0.91
CA ASN A 95 -1.62 22.66 -1.83
C ASN A 95 -1.08 22.37 -3.24
N ASN A 96 -0.08 21.50 -3.34
CA ASN A 96 0.61 21.22 -4.59
C ASN A 96 0.91 19.72 -4.73
N THR A 97 0.76 19.20 -5.95
CA THR A 97 1.00 17.79 -6.29
C THR A 97 2.45 17.39 -6.06
N VAL A 98 3.41 18.26 -6.37
CA VAL A 98 4.84 17.95 -6.20
C VAL A 98 5.21 17.81 -4.72
N GLU A 99 4.62 18.63 -3.86
CA GLU A 99 4.81 18.53 -2.41
C GLU A 99 4.15 17.26 -1.86
N ALA A 100 2.94 16.94 -2.35
CA ALA A 100 2.25 15.71 -2.00
C ALA A 100 3.08 14.46 -2.31
N ILE A 101 3.67 14.37 -3.50
CA ILE A 101 4.51 13.23 -3.90
C ILE A 101 5.76 13.11 -3.02
N LYS A 102 6.42 14.24 -2.72
CA LYS A 102 7.56 14.24 -1.79
C LYS A 102 7.17 13.75 -0.40
N ARG A 103 5.94 14.02 0.03
CA ARG A 103 5.41 13.55 1.31
C ARG A 103 5.10 12.06 1.30
N VAL A 104 4.47 11.55 0.23
CA VAL A 104 4.20 10.11 0.03
C VAL A 104 5.49 9.30 0.14
N LYS A 105 6.60 9.82 -0.38
CA LYS A 105 7.92 9.17 -0.29
C LYS A 105 8.56 9.19 1.10
N ARG A 106 8.17 10.15 1.95
CA ARG A 106 8.80 10.40 3.26
C ARG A 106 8.02 9.78 4.42
N GLU A 107 6.70 9.75 4.33
CA GLU A 107 5.80 9.36 5.41
C GLU A 107 4.82 8.27 4.93
N GLU A 108 4.22 7.52 5.85
CA GLU A 108 3.10 6.61 5.56
C GLU A 108 1.83 7.42 5.20
N TYR A 109 1.82 8.00 3.99
CA TYR A 109 0.75 8.85 3.46
C TYR A 109 0.35 8.40 2.04
N ALA A 110 -0.93 8.14 1.84
CA ALA A 110 -1.51 7.83 0.53
C ALA A 110 -2.11 9.09 -0.09
N PHE A 111 -1.74 9.38 -1.33
CA PHE A 111 -2.22 10.56 -2.04
C PHE A 111 -3.23 10.16 -3.11
N LEU A 112 -4.40 10.80 -3.10
CA LEU A 112 -5.49 10.56 -4.03
C LEU A 112 -5.41 11.58 -5.17
N LEU A 113 -5.25 11.07 -6.38
CA LEU A 113 -5.10 11.87 -7.60
C LEU A 113 -5.81 11.22 -8.79
N GLU A 114 -5.96 11.99 -9.87
CA GLU A 114 -6.56 11.53 -11.12
C GLU A 114 -5.70 10.44 -11.79
N SER A 115 -6.35 9.51 -12.49
CA SER A 115 -5.72 8.30 -13.04
C SER A 115 -4.59 8.59 -14.02
N THR A 116 -4.81 9.55 -14.93
CA THR A 116 -3.82 10.02 -15.90
C THR A 116 -2.56 10.54 -15.22
N MET A 117 -2.73 11.31 -14.15
CA MET A 117 -1.62 11.88 -13.40
C MET A 117 -0.90 10.80 -12.58
N ASN A 118 -1.63 9.79 -12.11
CA ASN A 118 -1.07 8.68 -11.35
C ASN A 118 -0.21 7.78 -12.23
N GLU A 119 -0.71 7.44 -13.42
CA GLU A 119 0.05 6.72 -14.41
C GLU A 119 1.31 7.50 -14.83
N TYR A 120 1.19 8.82 -15.05
CA TYR A 120 2.32 9.67 -15.40
C TYR A 120 3.46 9.66 -14.37
N TYR A 121 3.14 9.73 -13.07
CA TYR A 121 4.17 9.72 -12.03
C TYR A 121 4.73 8.33 -11.76
N THR A 122 3.88 7.30 -11.72
CA THR A 122 4.32 5.91 -11.49
C THR A 122 5.19 5.38 -12.63
N GLN A 123 4.94 5.78 -13.88
CA GLN A 123 5.80 5.43 -15.03
C GLN A 123 7.20 6.05 -14.94
N ARG A 124 7.35 7.18 -14.24
CA ARG A 124 8.63 7.91 -14.14
C ARG A 124 9.39 7.62 -12.87
N ASP A 125 8.68 7.21 -11.84
CA ASP A 125 9.21 7.07 -10.49
C ASP A 125 8.80 5.71 -9.93
N CYS A 126 9.74 4.76 -9.98
CA CYS A 126 9.51 3.39 -9.56
C CYS A 126 9.34 3.21 -8.03
N GLU A 127 9.56 4.27 -7.24
CA GLU A 127 9.24 4.28 -5.80
C GLU A 127 7.74 4.47 -5.53
N LEU A 128 6.97 4.87 -6.55
CA LEU A 128 5.53 5.04 -6.46
C LEU A 128 4.83 3.80 -7.04
N MET A 129 3.71 3.42 -6.44
CA MET A 129 2.82 2.41 -7.00
C MET A 129 1.37 2.88 -6.98
N GLN A 130 0.62 2.47 -8.00
CA GLN A 130 -0.83 2.56 -7.97
C GLN A 130 -1.41 1.44 -7.11
N VAL A 131 -2.34 1.79 -6.22
CA VAL A 131 -3.09 0.84 -5.40
C VAL A 131 -4.57 0.97 -5.75
N GLY A 132 -5.23 -0.16 -5.98
CA GLY A 132 -6.65 -0.21 -6.34
C GLY A 132 -6.97 0.25 -7.78
N GLY A 133 -8.26 0.31 -8.06
CA GLY A 133 -8.82 0.74 -9.34
C GLY A 133 -9.27 2.20 -9.38
N LEU A 134 -9.97 2.55 -10.45
CA LEU A 134 -10.62 3.86 -10.60
C LEU A 134 -11.79 3.98 -9.63
N LEU A 135 -11.87 5.09 -8.89
CA LEU A 135 -12.97 5.37 -7.96
C LEU A 135 -14.15 6.07 -8.65
N ASP A 136 -13.88 6.76 -9.76
CA ASP A 136 -14.85 7.39 -10.63
C ASP A 136 -14.39 7.33 -12.10
N SER A 137 -15.27 7.74 -13.01
CA SER A 137 -14.97 7.88 -14.44
C SER A 137 -15.16 9.34 -14.83
N LYS A 138 -14.08 10.11 -14.79
CA LYS A 138 -14.04 11.53 -15.19
C LYS A 138 -13.15 11.74 -16.40
N GLY A 139 -13.42 12.81 -17.14
CA GLY A 139 -12.62 13.24 -18.29
C GLY A 139 -12.36 14.73 -18.26
N TYR A 140 -11.31 15.16 -18.96
CA TYR A 140 -10.99 16.58 -19.14
C TYR A 140 -11.85 17.18 -20.26
N GLY A 141 -12.34 18.40 -20.04
CA GLY A 141 -13.07 19.19 -21.02
C GLY A 141 -12.54 20.61 -21.08
N ILE A 142 -12.78 21.29 -22.20
CA ILE A 142 -12.45 22.71 -22.38
C ILE A 142 -13.67 23.53 -21.97
N GLY A 143 -13.55 24.32 -20.90
CA GLY A 143 -14.60 25.22 -20.44
C GLY A 143 -14.58 26.55 -21.20
N LEU A 144 -15.71 26.93 -21.77
CA LEU A 144 -15.91 28.22 -22.45
C LEU A 144 -16.98 29.02 -21.69
N PRO A 145 -16.94 30.36 -21.75
CA PRO A 145 -17.98 31.17 -21.15
C PRO A 145 -19.33 30.89 -21.82
N GLU A 146 -20.37 30.86 -21.00
CA GLU A 146 -21.71 30.53 -21.44
C GLU A 146 -22.22 31.57 -22.45
N GLY A 147 -22.64 31.10 -23.63
CA GLY A 147 -23.22 31.93 -24.69
C GLY A 147 -22.22 32.56 -25.68
N GLU A 148 -20.90 32.35 -25.52
CA GLU A 148 -19.92 32.84 -26.48
C GLU A 148 -19.82 31.89 -27.69
N LYS A 149 -20.00 32.43 -28.91
CA LYS A 149 -19.84 31.64 -30.14
C LYS A 149 -18.35 31.49 -30.43
N ILE A 150 -17.89 30.24 -30.48
CA ILE A 150 -16.57 29.89 -31.01
C ILE A 150 -16.61 30.18 -32.51
N VAL A 151 -15.92 31.25 -32.93
CA VAL A 151 -15.78 31.64 -34.34
C VAL A 151 -14.64 30.86 -34.98
#